data_AF-H0YMV5-F1
#
_entry.id   AF-H0YMV5-F1
#
_cell.length_a   1.000
_cell.length_b   1.000
_cell.length_c   1.000
_cell.angle_alpha   90.00
_cell.angle_beta   90.00
_cell.angle_gamma   90.00
#
_symmetry.space_group_name_H-M   'P 1'
#
loop_
_entity.id
_entity.type
_entity.pdbx_description
1 polymer ?
#
loop_
_entity_poly.entity_id
_entity_poly.type
_entity_poly.pdbx_seq_one_letter_code
_entity_poly.pdbx_strand_id
1 'polypeptide(L)'
;MPHIDNDVKLDFKDVLLRPKRSTLKSRSEVDLTRSFSFRNSKQTYSGVPIIAANMDTVGTFEMAKFSLFTAVHKHYSLVQWQEFAGQNPDCLEHLAASSGTGSSDFEQLEQILEAIPQVKYICLDVANGYSEHFVEFVKDVRKRFPQHTIM
;
A
#
# COMPACT_ATOMS: atom_id res chain seq x y z
N MET A 1 22.78 -4.67 30.08
CA MET A 1 21.71 -5.68 30.21
C MET A 1 20.71 -5.43 29.10
N PRO A 2 20.22 -6.46 28.39
CA PRO A 2 19.14 -6.26 27.44
C PRO A 2 17.91 -5.70 28.15
N HIS A 3 17.20 -4.78 27.50
CA HIS A 3 15.92 -4.28 27.97
C HIS A 3 14.88 -5.41 27.82
N ILE A 4 14.10 -5.67 28.87
CA ILE A 4 13.07 -6.71 28.87
C ILE A 4 11.71 -6.02 29.02
N ASP A 5 10.89 -6.09 27.97
CA ASP A 5 9.51 -5.60 28.00
C ASP A 5 8.61 -6.62 28.69
N ASN A 6 7.97 -6.22 29.79
CA ASN A 6 7.08 -7.08 30.58
C ASN A 6 5.58 -6.84 30.30
N ASP A 7 5.25 -5.99 29.33
CA ASP A 7 3.85 -5.67 29.01
C ASP A 7 3.12 -6.85 28.38
N VAL A 8 1.82 -6.93 28.65
CA VAL A 8 0.92 -7.89 27.97
C VAL A 8 0.90 -7.61 26.47
N LYS A 9 1.17 -8.64 25.67
CA LYS A 9 1.12 -8.59 24.21
C LYS A 9 -0.18 -9.24 23.74
N LEU A 10 -1.01 -8.49 23.03
CA LEU A 10 -2.34 -8.92 22.57
C LEU A 10 -2.30 -9.18 21.06
N ASP A 11 -2.85 -10.32 20.62
CA ASP A 11 -3.14 -10.64 19.23
C ASP A 11 -4.66 -10.62 18.95
N PHE A 12 -5.05 -10.75 17.67
CA PHE A 12 -6.47 -10.81 17.28
C PHE A 12 -7.26 -11.93 17.98
N LYS A 13 -6.61 -13.07 18.26
CA LYS A 13 -7.24 -14.21 18.95
C LYS A 13 -7.59 -13.92 20.42
N ASP A 14 -7.00 -12.87 21.01
CA ASP A 14 -7.13 -12.56 22.43
C ASP A 14 -8.28 -11.59 22.74
N VAL A 15 -8.95 -11.06 21.71
CA VAL A 15 -9.95 -9.99 21.86
C VAL A 15 -11.25 -10.28 21.10
N LEU A 16 -12.34 -9.68 21.58
CA LEU A 16 -13.64 -9.66 20.89
C LEU A 16 -14.20 -8.24 20.87
N LEU A 17 -14.95 -7.90 19.83
CA LEU A 17 -15.70 -6.65 19.78
C LEU A 17 -17.01 -6.82 20.58
N ARG A 18 -17.23 -5.94 21.57
CA ARG A 18 -18.47 -5.92 22.35
C ARG A 18 -19.62 -5.34 21.50
N PRO A 19 -20.74 -6.06 21.30
CA PRO A 19 -21.91 -5.52 20.61
C PRO A 19 -22.47 -4.28 21.29
N LYS A 20 -23.05 -3.37 20.50
CA LYS A 20 -23.72 -2.15 20.97
C LYS A 20 -25.08 -2.00 20.29
N ARG A 21 -26.01 -1.31 20.94
CA ARG A 21 -27.30 -0.96 20.36
C ARG A 21 -27.08 -0.13 19.08
N SER A 22 -27.76 -0.49 17.99
CA SER A 22 -27.64 0.14 16.68
C SER A 22 -29.02 0.46 16.09
N THR A 23 -29.07 1.44 15.20
CA THR A 23 -30.25 1.80 14.41
C THR A 23 -30.29 1.12 13.04
N LEU A 24 -29.20 0.45 12.63
CA LEU A 24 -29.10 -0.27 11.36
C LEU A 24 -30.07 -1.46 11.36
N LYS A 25 -30.79 -1.64 10.25
CA LYS A 25 -31.75 -2.74 10.07
C LYS A 25 -31.19 -3.87 9.23
N SER A 26 -30.25 -3.55 8.34
CA SER A 26 -29.62 -4.51 7.42
C SER A 26 -28.12 -4.30 7.33
N ARG A 27 -27.37 -5.38 7.07
CA ARG A 27 -25.94 -5.34 6.76
C ARG A 27 -25.63 -4.58 5.46
N SER A 28 -26.59 -4.53 4.54
CA SER A 28 -26.45 -3.79 3.27
C SER A 28 -26.43 -2.27 3.44
N GLU A 29 -26.81 -1.75 4.62
CA GLU A 29 -26.78 -0.32 4.94
C GLU A 29 -25.39 0.14 5.42
N VAL A 30 -24.44 -0.78 5.58
CA VAL A 30 -23.09 -0.47 6.05
C VAL A 30 -22.24 0.03 4.89
N ASP A 31 -21.74 1.26 5.02
CA ASP A 31 -20.71 1.79 4.14
C ASP A 31 -19.32 1.33 4.60
N LEU A 32 -18.63 0.59 3.72
CA LEU A 32 -17.27 0.09 3.97
C LEU A 32 -16.19 1.05 3.46
N THR A 33 -16.58 2.10 2.74
CA THR A 33 -15.64 3.07 2.17
C THR A 33 -15.10 4.00 3.24
N ARG A 34 -13.85 4.43 3.03
CA ARG A 34 -13.18 5.41 3.89
C ARG A 34 -12.57 6.49 3.03
N SER A 35 -12.67 7.72 3.51
CA SER A 35 -11.97 8.86 2.93
C SER A 35 -10.80 9.28 3.81
N PHE A 36 -9.61 9.38 3.23
CA PHE A 36 -8.40 9.83 3.92
C PHE A 36 -7.79 11.04 3.23
N SER A 37 -7.09 11.87 4.00
CA SER A 37 -6.18 12.90 3.51
C SER A 37 -4.80 12.63 4.09
N PHE A 38 -3.84 12.29 3.24
CA PHE A 38 -2.53 11.84 3.71
C PHE A 38 -1.63 13.01 4.12
N ARG A 39 -0.99 12.87 5.29
CA ARG A 39 -0.21 13.94 5.93
C ARG A 39 0.87 14.52 5.03
N ASN A 40 1.66 13.68 4.35
CA ASN A 40 2.87 14.13 3.66
C ASN A 40 2.63 14.39 2.18
N SER A 41 1.94 13.48 1.48
CA SER A 41 1.64 13.62 0.04
C SER A 41 0.52 14.63 -0.26
N LYS A 42 -0.31 14.94 0.74
CA LYS A 42 -1.54 15.75 0.63
C LYS A 42 -2.61 15.19 -0.31
N GLN A 43 -2.41 13.98 -0.82
CA GLN A 43 -3.38 13.29 -1.65
C GLN A 43 -4.56 12.81 -0.81
N THR A 44 -5.66 12.55 -1.48
CA THR A 44 -6.87 11.97 -0.90
C THR A 44 -7.10 10.57 -1.42
N TYR A 45 -7.68 9.72 -0.58
CA TYR A 45 -8.13 8.36 -0.93
C TYR A 45 -9.62 8.25 -0.67
N SER A 46 -10.34 7.50 -1.51
CA SER A 46 -11.72 7.09 -1.26
C SER A 46 -11.96 5.68 -1.77
N GLY A 47 -12.11 4.72 -0.86
CA GLY A 47 -12.35 3.32 -1.22
C GLY A 47 -12.46 2.41 0.00
N VAL A 48 -12.58 1.10 -0.23
CA VAL A 48 -12.54 0.09 0.84
C VAL A 48 -11.07 -0.18 1.21
N PRO A 49 -10.62 0.14 2.44
CA PRO A 49 -9.20 0.12 2.80
C PRO A 49 -8.69 -1.29 3.16
N ILE A 50 -8.90 -2.23 2.24
CA ILE A 50 -8.36 -3.59 2.29
C ILE A 50 -7.36 -3.71 1.14
N ILE A 51 -6.15 -4.15 1.46
CA ILE A 51 -5.01 -4.14 0.55
C ILE A 51 -4.57 -5.58 0.26
N ALA A 52 -4.51 -5.97 -1.00
CA ALA A 52 -3.80 -7.18 -1.41
C ALA A 52 -2.29 -6.99 -1.21
N ALA A 53 -1.66 -7.91 -0.49
CA ALA A 53 -0.24 -7.82 -0.13
C ALA A 53 0.66 -7.93 -1.36
N ASN A 54 1.81 -7.24 -1.32
CA ASN A 54 2.85 -7.17 -2.36
C ASN A 54 3.67 -8.46 -2.55
N MET A 55 3.08 -9.62 -2.22
CA MET A 55 3.65 -10.93 -2.50
C MET A 55 3.39 -11.31 -3.95
N ASP A 56 4.36 -11.98 -4.59
CA ASP A 56 4.29 -12.44 -5.98
C ASP A 56 3.08 -13.32 -6.32
N THR A 57 2.53 -14.00 -5.32
CA THR A 57 1.36 -14.88 -5.43
C THR A 57 0.03 -14.23 -5.04
N VAL A 58 0.04 -12.96 -4.61
CA VAL A 58 -1.14 -12.23 -4.13
C VAL A 58 -1.32 -10.91 -4.86
N GLY A 59 -0.31 -10.05 -4.85
CA GLY A 59 -0.32 -8.71 -5.44
C GLY A 59 -0.10 -8.72 -6.94
N THR A 60 -0.84 -9.53 -7.67
CA THR A 60 -0.74 -9.66 -9.13
C THR A 60 -1.66 -8.69 -9.85
N PHE A 61 -1.43 -8.48 -11.16
CA PHE A 61 -2.31 -7.63 -11.97
C PHE A 61 -3.72 -8.21 -12.15
N GLU A 62 -3.87 -9.53 -12.09
CA GLU A 62 -5.18 -10.18 -12.10
C GLU A 62 -5.97 -9.84 -10.83
N MET A 63 -5.30 -9.78 -9.67
CA MET A 63 -5.91 -9.37 -8.41
C MET A 63 -6.29 -7.89 -8.40
N ALA A 64 -5.49 -7.03 -9.04
CA ALA A 64 -5.75 -5.59 -9.15
C ALA A 64 -7.07 -5.20 -9.86
N LYS A 65 -7.69 -6.14 -10.59
CA LYS A 65 -8.96 -5.89 -11.31
C LYS A 65 -10.19 -5.93 -10.40
N PHE A 66 -10.07 -6.46 -9.19
CA PHE A 66 -11.14 -6.40 -8.19
C PHE A 66 -11.06 -5.05 -7.48
N SER A 67 -12.19 -4.34 -7.32
CA SER A 67 -12.31 -2.93 -6.89
C SER A 67 -11.82 -2.58 -5.46
N LEU A 68 -10.80 -3.26 -4.96
CA LEU A 68 -10.06 -2.99 -3.73
C LEU A 68 -8.69 -2.39 -4.07
N PHE A 69 -7.84 -2.20 -3.06
CA PHE A 69 -6.49 -1.71 -3.24
C PHE A 69 -5.51 -2.89 -3.41
N THR A 70 -4.52 -2.74 -4.29
CA THR A 70 -3.46 -3.75 -4.47
C THR A 70 -2.08 -3.12 -4.39
N ALA A 71 -1.25 -3.60 -3.46
CA ALA A 71 0.19 -3.35 -3.53
C ALA A 71 0.78 -4.38 -4.49
N VAL A 72 1.21 -3.93 -5.67
CA VAL A 72 1.68 -4.85 -6.72
C VAL A 72 3.08 -5.33 -6.37
N HIS A 73 3.35 -6.62 -6.54
CA HIS A 73 4.68 -7.17 -6.25
C HIS A 73 5.76 -6.57 -7.16
N LYS A 74 7.01 -6.54 -6.68
CA LYS A 74 8.14 -5.84 -7.33
C LYS A 74 8.82 -6.62 -8.48
N HIS A 75 8.17 -7.64 -9.04
CA HIS A 75 8.80 -8.54 -10.02
C HIS A 75 8.27 -8.39 -11.45
N TYR A 76 7.28 -7.53 -11.68
CA TYR A 76 6.85 -7.18 -13.03
C TYR A 76 7.81 -6.20 -13.69
N SER A 77 8.09 -6.45 -14.96
CA SER A 77 8.84 -5.51 -15.81
C SER A 77 8.02 -4.25 -16.13
N LEU A 78 8.73 -3.18 -16.51
CA LEU A 78 8.09 -1.94 -16.98
C LEU A 78 7.10 -2.20 -18.13
N VAL A 79 7.43 -3.10 -19.05
CA VAL A 79 6.57 -3.45 -20.19
C VAL A 79 5.24 -4.04 -19.72
N GLN A 80 5.27 -4.94 -18.74
CA GLN A 80 4.06 -5.54 -18.18
C GLN A 80 3.20 -4.50 -17.45
N TRP A 81 3.82 -3.57 -16.74
CA TRP A 81 3.13 -2.43 -16.13
C TRP A 81 2.44 -1.53 -17.18
N GLN A 82 3.14 -1.20 -18.26
CA GLN A 82 2.59 -0.40 -19.36
C GLN A 82 1.44 -1.11 -20.07
N GLU A 83 1.57 -2.42 -20.31
CA GLU A 83 0.50 -3.24 -20.87
C GLU A 83 -0.74 -3.23 -19.97
N PHE A 84 -0.55 -3.48 -18.67
CA PHE A 84 -1.65 -3.46 -17.70
C PHE A 84 -2.33 -2.09 -17.65
N ALA A 85 -1.56 -1.00 -17.59
CA ALA A 85 -2.07 0.36 -17.55
C ALA A 85 -2.83 0.75 -18.82
N GLY A 86 -2.36 0.30 -20.00
CA GLY A 86 -3.04 0.53 -21.26
C GLY A 86 -4.38 -0.22 -21.37
N GLN A 87 -4.46 -1.42 -20.79
CA GLN A 87 -5.66 -2.25 -20.81
C GLN A 87 -6.66 -1.93 -19.69
N ASN A 88 -6.20 -1.41 -18.55
CA ASN A 88 -7.00 -1.24 -17.33
C ASN A 88 -6.82 0.16 -16.69
N PRO A 89 -7.08 1.25 -17.43
CA PRO A 89 -6.83 2.62 -16.95
C PRO A 89 -7.58 2.96 -15.65
N ASP A 90 -8.79 2.42 -15.48
CA ASP A 90 -9.64 2.68 -14.30
C ASP A 90 -9.17 1.96 -13.03
N CYS A 91 -8.30 0.96 -13.15
CA CYS A 91 -7.78 0.19 -12.01
C CYS A 91 -6.55 0.85 -11.36
N LEU A 92 -5.99 1.90 -11.97
CA LEU A 92 -4.70 2.46 -11.56
C LEU A 92 -4.76 3.33 -10.29
N GLU A 93 -5.94 3.85 -9.94
CA GLU A 93 -6.11 4.75 -8.79
C GLU A 93 -5.77 4.06 -7.45
N HIS A 94 -6.06 2.78 -7.32
CA HIS A 94 -5.87 1.99 -6.10
C HIS A 94 -4.72 0.97 -6.23
N LEU A 95 -3.64 1.37 -6.90
CA LEU A 95 -2.41 0.58 -6.99
C LEU A 95 -1.22 1.29 -6.37
N ALA A 96 -0.39 0.49 -5.70
CA ALA A 96 0.94 0.89 -5.29
C ALA A 96 2.00 0.07 -6.03
N ALA A 97 3.04 0.75 -6.52
CA ALA A 97 4.26 0.09 -6.97
C ALA A 97 5.16 -0.17 -5.74
N SER A 98 5.67 -1.40 -5.62
CA SER A 98 6.44 -1.83 -4.45
C SER A 98 7.95 -1.77 -4.70
N SER A 99 8.74 -1.47 -3.67
CA SER A 99 10.20 -1.44 -3.74
C SER A 99 10.84 -1.78 -2.39
N GLY A 100 12.01 -2.44 -2.43
CA GLY A 100 12.91 -2.56 -1.28
C GLY A 100 13.88 -1.37 -1.21
N THR A 101 14.99 -1.49 -0.47
CA THR A 101 16.01 -0.42 -0.36
C THR A 101 17.17 -0.55 -1.36
N GLY A 102 17.18 -1.60 -2.19
CA GLY A 102 18.24 -1.82 -3.17
C GLY A 102 18.17 -0.81 -4.31
N SER A 103 19.32 -0.41 -4.86
CA SER A 103 19.38 0.55 -5.98
C SER A 103 18.60 0.05 -7.19
N SER A 104 18.70 -1.24 -7.53
CA SER A 104 17.96 -1.82 -8.66
C SER A 104 16.44 -1.81 -8.44
N ASP A 105 15.97 -2.04 -7.21
CA ASP A 105 14.55 -1.96 -6.87
C ASP A 105 14.05 -0.51 -6.98
N PHE A 106 14.89 0.46 -6.62
CA PHE A 106 14.55 1.88 -6.70
C PHE A 106 14.53 2.39 -8.16
N GLU A 107 15.50 1.97 -8.98
CA GLU A 107 15.53 2.29 -10.41
C GLU A 107 14.30 1.74 -11.15
N GLN A 108 13.87 0.50 -10.83
CA GLN A 108 12.64 -0.07 -11.39
C GLN A 108 11.40 0.71 -10.97
N LEU A 109 11.30 1.07 -9.68
CA LEU A 109 10.22 1.90 -9.17
C LEU A 109 10.16 3.25 -9.90
N GLU A 110 11.31 3.90 -10.07
CA GLU A 110 11.41 5.19 -10.75
C GLU A 110 10.90 5.10 -12.19
N GLN A 111 11.34 4.10 -12.94
CA GLN A 111 10.87 3.87 -14.31
C GLN A 111 9.35 3.67 -14.39
N ILE A 112 8.76 2.91 -13.46
CA ILE A 112 7.32 2.66 -13.43
C ILE A 112 6.54 3.96 -13.16
N LEU A 113 6.94 4.74 -12.14
CA LEU A 113 6.23 5.95 -11.74
C LEU A 113 6.38 7.09 -12.76
N GLU A 114 7.52 7.16 -13.46
CA GLU A 114 7.70 8.12 -14.56
C GLU A 114 6.87 7.77 -15.78
N ALA A 115 6.77 6.49 -16.12
CA ALA A 115 6.01 6.03 -17.27
C ALA A 115 4.49 6.04 -17.03
N ILE A 116 4.04 5.85 -15.78
CA ILE A 116 2.63 5.64 -15.43
C ILE A 116 2.22 6.61 -14.31
N PRO A 117 1.99 7.90 -14.64
CA PRO A 117 1.69 8.94 -13.65
C PRO A 117 0.37 8.74 -12.90
N GLN A 118 -0.47 7.78 -13.33
CA GLN A 118 -1.68 7.38 -12.64
C GLN A 118 -1.40 6.58 -11.36
N VAL A 119 -0.25 5.90 -11.27
CA VAL A 119 0.15 5.17 -10.06
C VAL A 119 0.67 6.17 -9.03
N LYS A 120 -0.17 6.53 -8.05
CA LYS A 120 0.13 7.58 -7.06
C LYS A 120 0.60 7.07 -5.71
N TYR A 121 0.70 5.75 -5.54
CA TYR A 121 1.10 5.11 -4.29
C TYR A 121 2.39 4.31 -4.45
N ILE A 122 3.20 4.33 -3.40
CA ILE A 122 4.48 3.62 -3.30
C ILE A 122 4.44 2.78 -2.04
N CYS A 123 4.70 1.48 -2.16
CA CYS A 123 4.85 0.58 -1.02
C CYS A 123 6.34 0.31 -0.79
N LEU A 124 6.88 0.84 0.32
CA LEU A 124 8.27 0.60 0.70
C LEU A 124 8.33 -0.50 1.74
N ASP A 125 8.86 -1.66 1.36
CA ASP A 125 8.73 -2.87 2.18
C ASP A 125 10.10 -3.52 2.47
N VAL A 126 10.36 -3.75 3.76
CA VAL A 126 11.55 -4.42 4.28
C VAL A 126 11.19 -5.23 5.53
N ALA A 127 11.89 -6.33 5.76
CA ALA A 127 11.67 -7.17 6.95
C ALA A 127 11.98 -6.46 8.28
N ASN A 128 12.90 -5.48 8.27
CA ASN A 128 13.28 -4.71 9.47
C ASN A 128 13.19 -3.20 9.23
N GLY A 129 12.01 -2.64 9.51
CA GLY A 129 11.75 -1.20 9.40
C GLY A 129 12.44 -0.32 10.45
N TYR A 130 13.11 -0.88 11.46
CA TYR A 130 13.84 -0.12 12.48
C TYR A 130 15.24 0.31 12.02
N SER A 131 15.68 -0.17 10.86
CA SER A 131 16.98 0.17 10.29
C SER A 131 17.06 1.65 9.95
N GLU A 132 18.08 2.35 10.43
CA GLU A 132 18.36 3.74 10.06
C GLU A 132 18.53 3.91 8.55
N HIS A 133 19.10 2.89 7.88
CA HIS A 133 19.19 2.86 6.42
C HIS A 133 17.82 2.94 5.73
N PHE A 134 16.79 2.28 6.30
CA PHE A 134 15.43 2.36 5.77
C PHE A 134 14.82 3.75 5.99
N VAL A 135 15.12 4.39 7.13
CA VAL A 135 14.67 5.76 7.40
C VAL A 135 15.24 6.75 6.38
N GLU A 136 16.53 6.67 6.07
CA GLU A 136 17.15 7.50 5.03
C GLU A 136 16.55 7.20 3.65
N PHE A 137 16.33 5.93 3.32
CA PHE A 137 15.68 5.56 2.05
C PHE A 137 14.27 6.14 1.92
N VAL A 138 13.44 6.10 2.98
CA VAL A 138 12.11 6.73 2.98
C VAL A 138 12.21 8.25 2.74
N LYS A 139 13.22 8.93 3.30
CA LYS A 139 13.46 10.36 3.06
C LYS A 139 13.83 10.62 1.60
N ASP A 140 14.70 9.80 1.03
CA ASP A 140 15.13 9.93 -0.37
C ASP A 140 13.96 9.70 -1.34
N VAL A 141 13.17 8.64 -1.13
CA VAL A 141 11.96 8.37 -1.93
C VAL A 141 10.96 9.53 -1.80
N ARG A 142 10.74 10.07 -0.59
CA ARG A 142 9.85 11.23 -0.38
C ARG A 142 10.38 12.47 -1.11
N LYS A 143 11.70 12.71 -1.08
CA LYS A 143 12.31 13.84 -1.79
C LYS A 143 12.16 13.70 -3.30
N ARG A 144 12.28 12.47 -3.83
CA ARG A 144 12.13 12.18 -5.26
C ARG A 144 10.68 12.23 -5.75
N PHE A 145 9.73 11.78 -4.93
CA PHE A 145 8.30 11.69 -5.25
C PHE A 145 7.44 12.45 -4.24
N PRO A 146 7.52 13.80 -4.20
CA PRO A 146 6.88 14.58 -3.13
C PRO A 146 5.35 14.47 -3.09
N GLN A 147 4.70 14.23 -4.24
CA GLN A 147 3.23 14.10 -4.33
C GLN A 147 2.71 12.67 -4.22
N HIS A 148 3.57 11.63 -4.26
CA HIS A 148 3.12 10.24 -4.13
C HIS A 148 2.85 9.90 -2.67
N THR A 149 1.80 9.13 -2.40
CA THR A 149 1.55 8.58 -1.06
C THR A 149 2.50 7.41 -0.83
N ILE A 150 3.29 7.48 0.24
CA ILE A 150 4.19 6.39 0.64
C ILE A 150 3.50 5.66 1.79
N MET A 151 3.34 4.35 1.62
CA MET A 151 2.77 3.43 2.60
C MET A 151 3.81 2.39 3.02
#